data_AF-A0A6M0EP86-F1
#
_entry.id   AF-A0A6M0EP86-F1
#
_cell.length_a   1.000
_cell.length_b   1.000
_cell.length_c   1.000
_cell.angle_alpha   90.00
_cell.angle_beta   90.00
_cell.angle_gamma   90.00
#
_symmetry.space_group_name_H-M   'P 1'
#
loop_
_entity.id
_entity.type
_entity.pdbx_description
1 polymer ?
#
loop_
_entity_poly.entity_id
_entity_poly.type
_entity_poly.pdbx_seq_one_letter_code
_entity_poly.pdbx_strand_id
1 'polypeptide(L)'
;MEVWERLIKVPNVALYGGAPDSMWKQKVRHESGISLEDAKKIAIDDDNIGFFFYMREYMILPGRGEFNPQDAVFFSGDPWWGSAPQADGYINAHLEWTKVQNAAQYGEADWGAEVRRVSNITLEQAKEIAEGDPNINFFFYMRHGMVLPSKGTFNPRDAVFFSGKPWWGSAPQADGYYKSVVNWSKKPNVAQYGGADWNNLVKKVSGVTLEAAQQIGAEDPNINFFFYMRQPMTLPGKGTFLPQDAVYFSGKPWYGSAPQADAYEKIEQPVWDAKS
;
A
#
# COMPACT_ATOMS: atom_id res chain seq x y z
N MET A 1 -15.52 -0.72 -15.03
CA MET A 1 -14.23 -1.30 -15.46
C MET A 1 -13.37 -1.21 -14.24
N GLU A 2 -13.23 -2.31 -13.50
CA GLU A 2 -12.62 -2.31 -12.18
C GLU A 2 -11.22 -2.91 -12.31
N VAL A 3 -10.21 -2.05 -12.34
CA VAL A 3 -8.80 -2.45 -12.31
C VAL A 3 -8.36 -2.33 -10.85
N TRP A 4 -8.47 -3.43 -10.11
CA TRP A 4 -8.00 -3.54 -8.74
C TRP A 4 -6.73 -4.37 -8.72
N GLU A 5 -5.56 -3.76 -8.53
CA GLU A 5 -4.44 -4.51 -7.97
C GLU A 5 -3.86 -3.75 -6.78
N ARG A 6 -4.48 -3.99 -5.61
CA ARG A 6 -3.99 -3.67 -4.26
C ARG A 6 -2.79 -4.56 -3.85
N LEU A 7 -2.40 -5.50 -4.70
CA LEU A 7 -1.42 -6.52 -4.33
C LEU A 7 -0.02 -6.17 -4.80
N ILE A 8 0.92 -6.11 -3.86
CA ILE A 8 2.34 -5.93 -4.14
C ILE A 8 3.01 -7.30 -4.13
N LYS A 9 3.52 -7.72 -5.28
CA LYS A 9 4.34 -8.93 -5.38
C LYS A 9 5.72 -8.71 -4.75
N VAL A 10 6.10 -9.62 -3.87
CA VAL A 10 7.44 -9.75 -3.29
C VAL A 10 8.02 -11.10 -3.75
N PRO A 11 9.04 -11.10 -4.63
CA PRO A 11 9.51 -12.34 -5.21
C PRO A 11 10.37 -13.16 -4.24
N ASN A 12 10.31 -14.49 -4.33
CA ASN A 12 11.20 -15.42 -3.62
C ASN A 12 11.14 -15.28 -2.09
N VAL A 13 9.94 -15.11 -1.54
CA VAL A 13 9.73 -15.01 -0.09
C VAL A 13 8.59 -15.89 0.39
N ALA A 14 8.71 -16.30 1.64
CA ALA A 14 7.64 -16.89 2.43
C ALA A 14 7.84 -16.50 3.90
N LEU A 15 6.91 -16.88 4.76
CA LEU A 15 7.05 -16.66 6.20
C LEU A 15 8.00 -17.73 6.80
N TYR A 16 9.30 -17.60 6.52
CA TYR A 16 10.33 -18.64 6.70
C TYR A 16 11.67 -18.11 7.24
N GLY A 17 12.47 -18.92 7.95
CA GLY A 17 13.85 -18.52 8.28
C GLY A 17 13.97 -17.57 9.49
N GLY A 18 13.19 -17.80 10.54
CA GLY A 18 13.25 -17.02 11.78
C GLY A 18 11.98 -16.23 12.11
N ALA A 19 10.93 -16.38 11.29
CA ALA A 19 9.63 -15.80 11.57
C ALA A 19 9.16 -16.23 12.97
N PRO A 20 8.80 -15.29 13.87
CA PRO A 20 8.37 -15.66 15.21
C PRO A 20 7.04 -16.42 15.16
N ASP A 21 6.83 -17.32 16.11
CA ASP A 21 5.58 -18.11 16.21
C ASP A 21 4.32 -17.26 16.24
N SER A 22 4.41 -16.02 16.74
CA SER A 22 3.31 -15.05 16.73
C SER A 22 2.78 -14.75 15.33
N MET A 23 3.64 -14.78 14.30
CA MET A 23 3.22 -14.55 12.92
C MET A 23 2.35 -15.70 12.39
N TRP A 24 2.70 -16.94 12.73
CA TRP A 24 1.89 -18.09 12.31
C TRP A 24 0.54 -18.17 13.02
N LYS A 25 0.39 -17.50 14.17
CA LYS A 25 -0.91 -17.32 14.84
C LYS A 25 -1.82 -16.34 14.12
N GLN A 26 -1.29 -15.51 13.21
CA GLN A 26 -2.05 -14.61 12.35
C GLN A 26 -2.55 -15.29 11.08
N LYS A 27 -2.31 -16.60 10.91
CA LYS A 27 -2.80 -17.35 9.76
C LYS A 27 -4.33 -17.31 9.76
N VAL A 28 -4.89 -16.73 8.69
CA VAL A 28 -6.33 -16.64 8.45
C VAL A 28 -6.81 -17.94 7.81
N ARG A 29 -6.13 -18.39 6.74
CA ARG A 29 -6.48 -19.63 6.03
C ARG A 29 -5.33 -20.16 5.16
N HIS A 30 -5.52 -21.39 4.70
CA HIS A 30 -4.66 -22.08 3.74
C HIS A 30 -5.59 -22.74 2.71
N GLU A 31 -5.36 -22.43 1.44
CA GLU A 31 -6.05 -23.02 0.31
C GLU A 31 -5.05 -23.82 -0.53
N SER A 32 -5.45 -25.00 -0.99
CA SER A 32 -4.60 -25.91 -1.75
C SER A 32 -5.12 -26.13 -3.16
N GLY A 33 -4.21 -26.14 -4.13
CA GLY A 33 -4.54 -26.41 -5.53
C GLY A 33 -5.35 -25.29 -6.20
N ILE A 34 -5.18 -24.04 -5.76
CA ILE A 34 -5.88 -22.89 -6.33
C ILE A 34 -4.98 -22.10 -7.28
N SER A 35 -5.58 -21.45 -8.27
CA SER A 35 -4.80 -20.58 -9.15
C SER A 35 -4.30 -19.33 -8.40
N LEU A 36 -3.23 -18.71 -8.90
CA LEU A 36 -2.76 -17.44 -8.34
C LEU A 36 -3.85 -16.34 -8.42
N GLU A 37 -4.63 -16.31 -9.49
CA GLU A 37 -5.70 -15.32 -9.67
C GLU A 37 -6.83 -15.52 -8.65
N ASP A 38 -7.17 -16.76 -8.32
CA ASP A 38 -8.14 -17.05 -7.25
C ASP A 38 -7.57 -16.65 -5.88
N ALA A 39 -6.28 -16.90 -5.63
CA ALA A 39 -5.63 -16.49 -4.39
C ALA A 39 -5.62 -14.96 -4.24
N LYS A 40 -5.28 -14.22 -5.30
CA LYS A 40 -5.36 -12.75 -5.32
C LYS A 40 -6.77 -12.26 -5.03
N LYS A 41 -7.78 -12.87 -5.65
CA LYS A 41 -9.18 -12.52 -5.43
C LYS A 41 -9.59 -12.72 -3.97
N ILE A 42 -9.24 -13.86 -3.37
CA ILE A 42 -9.50 -14.13 -1.94
C ILE A 42 -8.87 -13.04 -1.06
N ALA A 43 -7.63 -12.66 -1.34
CA ALA A 43 -6.95 -11.62 -0.57
C ALA A 43 -7.61 -10.23 -0.72
N ILE A 44 -8.15 -9.91 -1.89
CA ILE A 44 -8.80 -8.62 -2.16
C ILE A 44 -10.22 -8.58 -1.54
N ASP A 45 -10.94 -9.69 -1.55
CA ASP A 45 -12.33 -9.78 -1.09
C ASP A 45 -12.46 -9.93 0.45
N ASP A 46 -11.38 -10.24 1.17
CA ASP A 46 -11.35 -10.39 2.64
C ASP A 46 -10.46 -9.32 3.30
N ASP A 47 -11.09 -8.31 3.90
CA ASP A 47 -10.44 -7.20 4.61
C ASP A 47 -9.57 -7.64 5.81
N ASN A 48 -9.66 -8.91 6.24
CA ASN A 48 -8.79 -9.44 7.29
C ASN A 48 -7.45 -9.96 6.76
N ILE A 49 -7.28 -10.07 5.44
CA ILE A 49 -6.04 -10.57 4.81
C ILE A 49 -5.14 -9.38 4.50
N GLY A 50 -4.04 -9.28 5.25
CA GLY A 50 -2.99 -8.29 5.02
C GLY A 50 -1.94 -8.77 4.02
N PHE A 51 -1.67 -10.07 3.95
CA PHE A 51 -0.74 -10.66 2.98
C PHE A 51 -0.95 -12.16 2.82
N PHE A 52 -0.37 -12.73 1.77
CA PHE A 52 -0.25 -14.17 1.58
C PHE A 52 1.08 -14.54 0.92
N PHE A 53 1.48 -15.80 1.03
CA PHE A 53 2.48 -16.35 0.11
C PHE A 53 1.85 -17.46 -0.73
N TYR A 54 2.30 -17.56 -1.98
CA TYR A 54 1.83 -18.51 -2.96
C TYR A 54 2.99 -19.40 -3.41
N MET A 55 2.79 -20.71 -3.33
CA MET A 55 3.79 -21.70 -3.68
C MET A 55 3.86 -21.92 -5.19
N ARG A 56 5.04 -21.72 -5.76
CA ARG A 56 5.35 -22.14 -7.13
C ARG A 56 5.91 -23.56 -7.15
N GLU A 57 6.67 -23.91 -6.13
CA GLU A 57 7.34 -25.20 -5.97
C GLU A 57 7.02 -25.81 -4.61
N TYR A 58 7.25 -27.12 -4.49
CA TYR A 58 7.13 -27.81 -3.22
C TYR A 58 8.11 -27.24 -2.19
N MET A 59 7.63 -27.00 -0.97
CA MET A 59 8.46 -26.51 0.12
C MET A 59 8.06 -27.15 1.44
N ILE A 60 9.07 -27.51 2.25
CA ILE A 60 8.88 -27.91 3.63
C ILE A 60 9.29 -26.73 4.52
N LEU A 61 8.37 -26.30 5.37
CA LEU A 61 8.66 -25.31 6.41
C LEU A 61 8.76 -26.05 7.75
N PRO A 62 9.96 -26.16 8.35
CA PRO A 62 10.16 -26.89 9.62
C PRO A 62 9.18 -26.43 10.71
N GLY A 63 8.45 -27.38 11.29
CA GLY A 63 7.45 -27.10 12.33
C GLY A 63 6.14 -26.48 11.84
N ARG A 64 5.96 -26.27 10.53
CA ARG A 64 4.76 -25.67 9.92
C ARG A 64 4.06 -26.58 8.93
N GLY A 65 4.80 -27.51 8.33
CA GLY A 65 4.27 -28.53 7.44
C GLY A 65 4.89 -28.49 6.05
N GLU A 66 4.28 -29.27 5.18
CA GLU A 66 4.63 -29.36 3.77
C GLU A 66 3.62 -28.56 2.95
N PHE A 67 4.12 -27.90 1.92
CA PHE A 67 3.31 -27.08 1.04
C PHE A 67 3.61 -27.47 -0.41
N ASN A 68 2.55 -27.67 -1.17
CA ASN A 68 2.61 -28.07 -2.57
C ASN A 68 2.56 -26.84 -3.49
N PRO A 69 3.00 -26.98 -4.75
CA PRO A 69 2.68 -25.98 -5.77
C PRO A 69 1.18 -25.67 -5.78
N GLN A 70 0.82 -24.39 -5.94
CA GLN A 70 -0.57 -23.89 -5.90
C GLN A 70 -1.21 -23.88 -4.50
N ASP A 71 -0.43 -24.08 -3.44
CA ASP A 71 -0.85 -23.70 -2.10
C ASP A 71 -0.73 -22.18 -1.91
N ALA A 72 -1.76 -21.58 -1.34
CA ALA A 72 -1.77 -20.19 -0.90
C ALA A 72 -2.06 -20.12 0.60
N VAL A 73 -1.22 -19.42 1.35
CA VAL A 73 -1.36 -19.28 2.80
C VAL A 73 -1.51 -17.82 3.16
N PHE A 74 -2.63 -17.48 3.78
CA PHE A 74 -3.10 -16.13 4.01
C PHE A 74 -2.99 -15.74 5.47
N PHE A 75 -2.57 -14.50 5.72
CA PHE A 75 -2.29 -13.97 7.04
C PHE A 75 -2.90 -12.58 7.20
N SER A 76 -3.30 -12.26 8.42
CA SER A 76 -3.68 -10.91 8.83
C SER A 76 -2.45 -10.10 9.21
N GLY A 77 -2.56 -8.77 9.18
CA GLY A 77 -1.51 -7.85 9.65
C GLY A 77 -0.36 -7.66 8.65
N ASP A 78 0.78 -7.19 9.16
CA ASP A 78 1.94 -6.87 8.34
C ASP A 78 2.82 -8.11 8.09
N PRO A 79 3.40 -8.26 6.89
CA PRO A 79 4.23 -9.40 6.56
C PRO A 79 5.55 -9.40 7.33
N TRP A 80 6.06 -10.61 7.57
CA TRP A 80 7.46 -10.85 7.86
C TRP A 80 7.99 -11.83 6.80
N TRP A 81 8.99 -11.41 6.04
CA TRP A 81 9.52 -12.18 4.93
C TRP A 81 10.87 -12.79 5.27
N GLY A 82 11.02 -14.07 4.95
CA GLY A 82 12.34 -14.66 4.75
C GLY A 82 12.49 -15.24 3.37
N SER A 83 13.75 -15.40 2.97
CA SER A 83 14.12 -15.87 1.63
C SER A 83 13.60 -17.29 1.39
N ALA A 84 12.74 -17.44 0.39
CA ALA A 84 12.17 -18.71 -0.04
C ALA A 84 11.99 -18.71 -1.58
N PRO A 85 12.99 -19.18 -2.35
CA PRO A 85 12.93 -19.24 -3.81
C PRO A 85 11.76 -20.03 -4.40
N GLN A 86 11.09 -20.85 -3.59
CA GLN A 86 9.94 -21.68 -3.96
C GLN A 86 8.60 -20.91 -3.97
N ALA A 87 8.55 -19.71 -3.39
CA ALA A 87 7.32 -18.98 -3.15
C ALA A 87 7.43 -17.49 -3.53
N ASP A 88 6.29 -16.85 -3.76
CA ASP A 88 6.17 -15.39 -3.85
C ASP A 88 5.23 -14.91 -2.76
N GLY A 89 5.60 -13.81 -2.12
CA GLY A 89 4.72 -13.05 -1.22
C GLY A 89 3.86 -12.06 -1.99
N TYR A 90 2.68 -11.77 -1.45
CA TYR A 90 1.74 -10.78 -1.96
C TYR A 90 1.19 -10.00 -0.78
N ILE A 91 1.44 -8.69 -0.75
CA ILE A 91 0.97 -7.78 0.30
C ILE A 91 -0.32 -7.12 -0.20
N ASN A 92 -1.40 -7.22 0.56
CA ASN A 92 -2.63 -6.47 0.32
C ASN A 92 -2.49 -5.07 0.91
N ALA A 93 -2.23 -4.11 0.02
CA ALA A 93 -1.92 -2.74 0.33
C ALA A 93 -2.87 -1.79 -0.41
N HIS A 94 -3.27 -0.71 0.24
CA HIS A 94 -3.89 0.39 -0.49
C HIS A 94 -2.79 1.16 -1.23
N LEU A 95 -2.91 1.24 -2.56
CA LEU A 95 -1.91 1.87 -3.42
C LEU A 95 -2.42 3.21 -3.94
N GLU A 96 -1.58 4.22 -3.88
CA GLU A 96 -1.85 5.54 -4.45
C GLU A 96 -0.76 5.93 -5.46
N TRP A 97 -1.10 6.84 -6.38
CA TRP A 97 -0.15 7.46 -7.29
C TRP A 97 0.31 8.80 -6.73
N THR A 98 1.49 8.83 -6.13
CA THR A 98 2.07 10.06 -5.60
C THR A 98 2.75 10.85 -6.73
N LYS A 99 2.36 12.12 -6.85
CA LYS A 99 2.89 13.05 -7.85
C LYS A 99 4.22 13.65 -7.39
N VAL A 100 5.22 13.64 -8.28
CA VAL A 100 6.47 14.40 -8.16
C VAL A 100 6.44 15.51 -9.20
N GLN A 101 6.31 16.76 -8.72
CA GLN A 101 6.21 17.90 -9.62
C GLN A 101 7.50 18.14 -10.40
N ASN A 102 7.38 18.52 -11.67
CA ASN A 102 8.52 18.91 -12.52
C ASN A 102 9.63 17.86 -12.56
N ALA A 103 9.24 16.60 -12.67
CA ALA A 103 10.15 15.48 -12.62
C ALA A 103 9.90 14.50 -13.77
N ALA A 104 10.98 13.93 -14.27
CA ALA A 104 10.96 12.80 -15.19
C ALA A 104 12.19 11.93 -14.93
N GLN A 105 12.20 10.71 -15.46
CA GLN A 105 13.43 9.97 -15.56
C GLN A 105 14.31 10.65 -16.60
N TYR A 106 15.32 11.39 -16.14
CA TYR A 106 16.03 12.39 -16.94
C TYR A 106 17.54 12.38 -16.62
N GLY A 107 18.35 12.82 -17.58
CA GLY A 107 19.81 12.91 -17.44
C GLY A 107 20.49 11.55 -17.59
N GLU A 108 21.33 11.19 -16.62
CA GLU A 108 22.09 9.93 -16.57
C GLU A 108 21.27 8.74 -16.04
N ALA A 109 19.96 8.89 -15.91
CA ALA A 109 19.08 7.83 -15.44
C ALA A 109 19.16 6.57 -16.32
N ASP A 110 19.08 5.38 -15.70
CA ASP A 110 19.04 4.12 -16.43
C ASP A 110 17.66 3.88 -17.06
N TRP A 111 17.60 3.90 -18.38
CA TRP A 111 16.38 3.64 -19.14
C TRP A 111 16.14 2.16 -19.44
N GLY A 112 17.03 1.25 -18.99
CA GLY A 112 16.84 -0.20 -19.12
C GLY A 112 15.59 -0.72 -18.42
N ALA A 113 15.05 0.06 -17.46
CA ALA A 113 13.82 -0.23 -16.76
C ALA A 113 12.54 0.27 -17.47
N GLU A 114 12.65 0.90 -18.65
CA GLU A 114 11.49 1.35 -19.44
C GLU A 114 10.65 0.13 -19.86
N VAL A 115 9.40 0.11 -19.39
CA VAL A 115 8.45 -0.96 -19.70
C VAL A 115 7.75 -0.66 -21.02
N ARG A 116 7.23 0.57 -21.16
CA ARG A 116 6.55 1.02 -22.37
C ARG A 116 6.38 2.54 -22.41
N ARG A 117 6.07 3.05 -23.60
CA ARG A 117 5.62 4.42 -23.84
C ARG A 117 4.28 4.41 -24.56
N VAL A 118 3.38 5.30 -24.15
CA VAL A 118 2.05 5.45 -24.76
C VAL A 118 1.81 6.93 -25.03
N SER A 119 1.29 7.25 -26.22
CA SER A 119 1.10 8.62 -26.68
C SER A 119 -0.37 9.02 -26.73
N ASN A 120 -0.61 10.32 -26.60
CA ASN A 120 -1.93 10.95 -26.72
C ASN A 120 -2.99 10.42 -25.73
N ILE A 121 -2.59 10.17 -24.48
CA ILE A 121 -3.50 9.72 -23.41
C ILE A 121 -3.72 10.79 -22.35
N THR A 122 -4.82 10.71 -21.62
CA THR A 122 -5.03 11.52 -20.40
C THR A 122 -4.15 11.01 -19.27
N LEU A 123 -3.99 11.81 -18.19
CA LEU A 123 -3.30 11.35 -16.99
C LEU A 123 -4.04 10.19 -16.33
N GLU A 124 -5.37 10.24 -16.32
CA GLU A 124 -6.23 9.19 -15.79
C GLU A 124 -6.01 7.87 -16.54
N GLN A 125 -6.01 7.90 -17.88
CA GLN A 125 -5.66 6.71 -18.70
C GLN A 125 -4.25 6.20 -18.44
N ALA A 126 -3.28 7.09 -18.17
CA ALA A 126 -1.93 6.67 -17.82
C ALA A 126 -1.91 5.92 -16.48
N LYS A 127 -2.65 6.41 -15.47
CA LYS A 127 -2.80 5.73 -14.18
C LYS A 127 -3.48 4.36 -14.35
N GLU A 128 -4.55 4.27 -15.12
CA GLU A 128 -5.23 2.99 -15.42
C GLU A 128 -4.29 1.97 -16.07
N ILE A 129 -3.47 2.40 -17.04
CA ILE A 129 -2.45 1.53 -17.67
C ILE A 129 -1.43 1.06 -16.64
N ALA A 130 -0.95 1.96 -15.78
CA ALA A 130 0.03 1.65 -14.76
C ALA A 130 -0.53 0.79 -13.62
N GLU A 131 -1.82 0.88 -13.34
CA GLU A 131 -2.53 0.04 -12.38
C GLU A 131 -2.72 -1.38 -12.92
N GLY A 132 -2.98 -1.53 -14.22
CA GLY A 132 -3.18 -2.83 -14.86
C GLY A 132 -1.91 -3.62 -15.19
N ASP A 133 -0.71 -3.07 -14.93
CA ASP A 133 0.57 -3.78 -15.15
C ASP A 133 1.41 -3.78 -13.85
N PRO A 134 1.50 -4.92 -13.15
CA PRO A 134 2.21 -5.00 -11.87
C PRO A 134 3.73 -4.75 -11.98
N ASN A 135 4.29 -4.75 -13.19
CA ASN A 135 5.70 -4.43 -13.41
C ASN A 135 5.95 -2.91 -13.42
N ILE A 136 4.92 -2.09 -13.57
CA ILE A 136 5.04 -0.63 -13.55
C ILE A 136 5.06 -0.14 -12.10
N ASN A 137 6.13 0.55 -11.72
CA ASN A 137 6.29 1.12 -10.38
C ASN A 137 6.24 2.64 -10.39
N PHE A 138 6.59 3.25 -11.51
CA PHE A 138 6.48 4.69 -11.72
C PHE A 138 6.38 5.03 -13.20
N PHE A 139 5.92 6.24 -13.49
CA PHE A 139 5.90 6.79 -14.83
C PHE A 139 6.13 8.30 -14.78
N PHE A 140 6.43 8.92 -15.92
CA PHE A 140 6.26 10.36 -16.05
C PHE A 140 5.27 10.68 -17.17
N TYR A 141 4.55 11.77 -16.98
CA TYR A 141 3.52 12.25 -17.90
C TYR A 141 3.91 13.63 -18.42
N MET A 142 3.92 13.77 -19.74
CA MET A 142 4.34 14.99 -20.42
C MET A 142 3.21 16.02 -20.46
N ARG A 143 3.44 17.19 -19.86
CA ARG A 143 2.56 18.37 -20.02
C ARG A 143 2.91 19.18 -21.25
N HIS A 144 4.20 19.28 -21.56
CA HIS A 144 4.74 20.01 -22.69
C HIS A 144 5.70 19.14 -23.49
N GLY A 145 5.97 19.51 -24.74
CA GLY A 145 6.94 18.79 -25.56
C GLY A 145 8.35 18.89 -24.98
N MET A 146 9.13 17.83 -25.10
CA MET A 146 10.53 17.76 -24.69
C MET A 146 11.33 16.94 -25.69
N VAL A 147 12.58 17.31 -25.95
CA VAL A 147 13.49 16.51 -26.77
C VAL A 147 14.64 16.07 -25.89
N LEU A 148 14.88 14.76 -25.80
CA LEU A 148 16.03 14.20 -25.12
C LEU A 148 17.04 13.69 -26.16
N PRO A 149 18.30 14.13 -26.11
CA PRO A 149 19.30 13.79 -27.12
C PRO A 149 19.44 12.29 -27.41
N SER A 150 19.28 11.43 -26.41
CA SER A 150 19.41 9.96 -26.51
C SER A 150 18.09 9.20 -26.58
N LYS A 151 16.94 9.88 -26.44
CA LYS A 151 15.61 9.25 -26.32
C LYS A 151 14.55 9.83 -27.26
N GLY A 152 14.93 10.82 -28.06
CA GLY A 152 14.08 11.42 -29.07
C GLY A 152 13.06 12.40 -28.51
N THR A 153 12.02 12.65 -29.28
CA THR A 153 10.98 13.63 -28.97
C THR A 153 9.88 13.01 -28.12
N PHE A 154 9.44 13.75 -27.11
CA PHE A 154 8.28 13.52 -26.27
C PHE A 154 7.27 14.62 -26.54
N ASN A 155 6.04 14.24 -26.85
CA ASN A 155 4.95 15.16 -27.10
C ASN A 155 4.14 15.38 -25.81
N PRO A 156 3.39 16.48 -25.70
CA PRO A 156 2.35 16.60 -24.69
C PRO A 156 1.46 15.35 -24.71
N ARG A 157 1.04 14.88 -23.53
CA ARG A 157 0.18 13.69 -23.35
C ARG A 157 0.85 12.35 -23.65
N ASP A 158 2.17 12.32 -23.78
CA ASP A 158 2.92 11.07 -23.69
C ASP A 158 3.09 10.66 -22.22
N ALA A 159 2.95 9.36 -21.97
CA ALA A 159 3.31 8.74 -20.71
C ALA A 159 4.39 7.68 -20.95
N VAL A 160 5.39 7.64 -20.09
CA VAL A 160 6.50 6.68 -20.17
C VAL A 160 6.59 5.95 -18.85
N PHE A 161 6.48 4.63 -18.90
CA PHE A 161 6.30 3.75 -17.75
C PHE A 161 7.55 2.93 -17.49
N PHE A 162 7.86 2.74 -16.21
CA PHE A 162 9.09 2.12 -15.77
C PHE A 162 8.84 1.14 -14.62
N SER A 163 9.74 0.17 -14.52
CA SER A 163 9.86 -0.75 -13.40
C SER A 163 10.94 -0.29 -12.40
N GLY A 164 10.92 -0.82 -11.18
CA GLY A 164 11.95 -0.56 -10.18
C GLY A 164 11.85 0.84 -9.54
N LYS A 165 13.00 1.45 -9.27
CA LYS A 165 13.13 2.72 -8.55
C LYS A 165 13.49 3.85 -9.52
N PRO A 166 12.80 5.01 -9.46
CA PRO A 166 13.10 6.15 -10.33
C PRO A 166 14.42 6.80 -9.98
N TRP A 167 15.05 7.36 -11.02
CA TRP A 167 16.03 8.42 -10.90
C TRP A 167 15.38 9.73 -11.37
N TRP A 168 14.84 10.51 -10.43
CA TRP A 168 14.16 11.76 -10.76
C TRP A 168 15.17 12.86 -11.10
N GLY A 169 15.12 13.34 -12.35
CA GLY A 169 15.75 14.59 -12.74
C GLY A 169 14.72 15.71 -12.87
N SER A 170 15.21 16.95 -12.82
CA SER A 170 14.37 18.14 -13.02
C SER A 170 13.88 18.21 -14.46
N ALA A 171 12.56 18.16 -14.65
CA ALA A 171 11.89 18.25 -15.94
C ALA A 171 10.63 19.13 -15.83
N PRO A 172 10.74 20.47 -16.01
CA PRO A 172 9.60 21.40 -15.97
C PRO A 172 8.47 21.11 -16.97
N GLN A 173 8.70 20.24 -17.95
CA GLN A 173 7.75 19.83 -18.98
C GLN A 173 6.91 18.61 -18.57
N ALA A 174 7.27 17.93 -17.48
CA ALA A 174 6.67 16.66 -17.08
C ALA A 174 6.40 16.60 -15.58
N ASP A 175 5.51 15.70 -15.17
CA ASP A 175 5.37 15.28 -13.78
C ASP A 175 5.68 13.80 -13.68
N GLY A 176 6.42 13.45 -12.63
CA GLY A 176 6.63 12.06 -12.24
C GLY A 176 5.46 11.58 -11.40
N TYR A 177 5.17 10.30 -11.48
CA TYR A 177 4.18 9.62 -10.65
C TYR A 177 4.78 8.28 -10.24
N TYR A 178 4.73 7.96 -8.96
CA TYR A 178 5.16 6.65 -8.47
C TYR A 178 4.09 6.02 -7.61
N LYS A 179 4.09 4.69 -7.60
CA LYS A 179 3.18 3.90 -6.79
C LYS A 179 3.66 3.97 -5.34
N SER A 180 2.81 4.40 -4.44
CA SER A 180 3.04 4.42 -3.00
C SER A 180 2.06 3.48 -2.31
N VAL A 181 2.52 2.89 -1.22
CA VAL A 181 1.72 2.19 -0.23
C VAL A 181 1.23 3.21 0.77
N VAL A 182 -0.07 3.24 0.97
CA VAL A 182 -0.67 3.93 2.11
C VAL A 182 -0.49 3.05 3.34
N ASN A 183 0.30 3.54 4.28
CA ASN A 183 0.58 2.90 5.55
C ASN A 183 0.25 3.87 6.70
N TRP A 184 0.45 3.44 7.95
CA TRP A 184 0.05 4.18 9.14
C TRP A 184 1.18 4.25 10.17
N SER A 185 1.59 5.47 10.47
CA SER A 185 2.48 5.73 11.60
C SER A 185 1.69 5.73 12.90
N LYS A 186 1.86 4.69 13.72
CA LYS A 186 1.25 4.59 15.04
C LYS A 186 1.90 5.55 16.02
N LYS A 187 1.09 6.35 16.73
CA LYS A 187 1.49 7.14 17.89
C LYS A 187 0.73 6.64 19.12
N PRO A 188 1.41 6.03 20.09
CA PRO A 188 0.74 5.38 21.19
C PRO A 188 0.17 6.38 22.20
N ASN A 189 -0.94 6.01 22.85
CA ASN A 189 -1.51 6.74 23.99
C ASN A 189 -1.90 8.21 23.69
N VAL A 190 -2.33 8.49 22.46
CA VAL A 190 -2.73 9.84 22.05
C VAL A 190 -4.02 9.83 21.22
N ALA A 191 -4.79 10.90 21.38
CA ALA A 191 -6.03 11.18 20.63
C ALA A 191 -6.10 12.67 20.25
N GLN A 192 -7.00 13.07 19.34
CA GLN A 192 -7.29 14.48 19.09
C GLN A 192 -8.11 15.06 20.24
N TYR A 193 -7.38 15.45 21.28
CA TYR A 193 -7.90 15.73 22.60
C TYR A 193 -7.13 16.91 23.24
N GLY A 194 -7.65 17.46 24.33
CA GLY A 194 -6.98 18.54 25.09
C GLY A 194 -7.04 19.90 24.41
N GLY A 195 -8.22 20.31 23.94
CA GLY A 195 -8.45 21.62 23.30
C GLY A 195 -8.37 21.63 21.78
N ALA A 196 -8.18 20.46 21.16
CA ALA A 196 -8.21 20.33 19.71
C ALA A 196 -9.56 20.79 19.11
N ASP A 197 -9.52 21.49 17.99
CA ASP A 197 -10.69 21.72 17.14
C ASP A 197 -11.08 20.40 16.45
N TRP A 198 -12.37 20.10 16.35
CA TRP A 198 -12.90 18.89 15.69
C TRP A 198 -13.64 19.21 14.38
N ASN A 199 -13.52 20.44 13.86
CA ASN A 199 -14.08 20.82 12.55
C ASN A 199 -13.51 19.99 11.39
N ASN A 200 -12.38 19.32 11.59
CA ASN A 200 -11.77 18.39 10.65
C ASN A 200 -12.23 16.92 10.85
N LEU A 201 -13.20 16.66 11.72
CA LEU A 201 -13.80 15.32 11.88
C LEU A 201 -14.46 14.91 10.56
N VAL A 202 -14.04 13.77 10.02
CA VAL A 202 -14.60 13.19 8.79
C VAL A 202 -15.72 12.23 9.15
N LYS A 203 -15.43 11.19 9.93
CA LYS A 203 -16.41 10.16 10.32
C LYS A 203 -15.99 9.38 11.56
N LYS A 204 -16.93 8.65 12.13
CA LYS A 204 -16.71 7.65 13.19
C LYS A 204 -17.25 6.30 12.71
N VAL A 205 -16.51 5.24 12.95
CA VAL A 205 -16.93 3.86 12.69
C VAL A 205 -16.74 3.05 13.97
N SER A 206 -17.70 2.20 14.31
CA SER A 206 -17.72 1.44 15.56
C SER A 206 -17.64 -0.06 15.30
N GLY A 207 -16.99 -0.80 16.21
CA GLY A 207 -16.92 -2.26 16.17
C GLY A 207 -16.07 -2.80 15.02
N VAL A 208 -15.04 -2.06 14.60
CA VAL A 208 -14.12 -2.48 13.54
C VAL A 208 -12.79 -2.91 14.13
N THR A 209 -12.14 -3.90 13.51
CA THR A 209 -10.76 -4.24 13.82
C THR A 209 -9.83 -3.08 13.46
N LEU A 210 -8.60 -3.08 13.98
CA LEU A 210 -7.64 -2.03 13.64
C LEU A 210 -7.33 -2.07 12.14
N GLU A 211 -7.22 -3.26 11.57
CA GLU A 211 -6.91 -3.52 10.17
C GLU A 211 -8.03 -2.96 9.27
N ALA A 212 -9.29 -3.28 9.57
CA ALA A 212 -10.44 -2.70 8.87
C ALA A 212 -10.47 -1.17 9.04
N ALA A 213 -10.11 -0.66 10.22
CA ALA A 213 -10.07 0.78 10.45
C ALA A 213 -9.00 1.48 9.59
N GLN A 214 -7.81 0.87 9.47
CA GLN A 214 -6.72 1.33 8.60
C GLN A 214 -7.12 1.31 7.13
N GLN A 215 -7.83 0.27 6.69
CA GLN A 215 -8.35 0.16 5.33
C GLN A 215 -9.37 1.25 5.00
N ILE A 216 -10.37 1.46 5.87
CA ILE A 216 -11.36 2.53 5.71
C ILE A 216 -10.69 3.91 5.61
N GLY A 217 -9.63 4.14 6.40
CA GLY A 217 -8.88 5.38 6.36
C GLY A 217 -8.02 5.52 5.10
N ALA A 218 -7.54 4.40 4.55
CA ALA A 218 -6.71 4.40 3.36
C ALA A 218 -7.54 4.71 2.12
N GLU A 219 -8.72 4.10 1.99
CA GLU A 219 -9.64 4.26 0.86
C GLU A 219 -10.26 5.67 0.72
N ASP A 220 -10.28 6.45 1.80
CA ASP A 220 -10.84 7.81 1.79
C ASP A 220 -9.72 8.86 1.65
N PRO A 221 -9.64 9.58 0.51
CA PRO A 221 -8.58 10.57 0.28
C PRO A 221 -8.71 11.79 1.20
N ASN A 222 -9.84 11.98 1.88
CA ASN A 222 -10.03 13.09 2.83
C ASN A 222 -9.52 12.76 4.24
N ILE A 223 -9.15 11.50 4.49
CA ILE A 223 -8.65 11.06 5.80
C ILE A 223 -7.13 11.11 5.79
N ASN A 224 -6.57 11.86 6.74
CA ASN A 224 -5.13 11.97 6.95
C ASN A 224 -4.66 11.28 8.24
N PHE A 225 -5.54 11.12 9.22
CA PHE A 225 -5.24 10.37 10.44
C PHE A 225 -6.53 9.92 11.13
N PHE A 226 -6.40 8.96 12.05
CA PHE A 226 -7.49 8.53 12.91
C PHE A 226 -6.99 8.13 14.30
N PHE A 227 -7.91 8.02 15.25
CA PHE A 227 -7.65 7.38 16.55
C PHE A 227 -8.46 6.11 16.66
N TYR A 228 -7.82 5.09 17.22
CA TYR A 228 -8.41 3.80 17.46
C TYR A 228 -8.50 3.53 18.96
N MET A 229 -9.70 3.20 19.41
CA MET A 229 -9.99 3.01 20.82
C MET A 229 -9.64 1.59 21.26
N ARG A 230 -8.73 1.47 22.22
CA ARG A 230 -8.40 0.19 22.88
C ARG A 230 -9.22 -0.03 24.15
N GLN A 231 -9.62 1.06 24.80
CA GLN A 231 -10.41 1.07 26.03
C GLN A 231 -11.50 2.13 25.93
N PRO A 232 -12.58 2.03 26.73
CA PRO A 232 -13.61 3.07 26.77
C PRO A 232 -13.02 4.43 27.16
N MET A 233 -13.45 5.49 26.51
CA MET A 233 -13.06 6.87 26.82
C MET A 233 -14.28 7.78 26.69
N THR A 234 -14.46 8.68 27.64
CA THR A 234 -15.48 9.73 27.52
C THR A 234 -14.77 11.06 27.36
N LEU A 235 -15.06 11.75 26.25
CA LEU A 235 -14.51 13.05 25.96
C LEU A 235 -15.59 14.12 26.21
N PRO A 236 -15.32 15.12 27.08
CA PRO A 236 -16.26 16.21 27.33
C PRO A 236 -16.72 16.88 26.03
N GLY A 237 -18.03 16.97 25.82
CA GLY A 237 -18.63 17.57 24.63
C GLY A 237 -18.50 16.77 23.33
N LYS A 238 -17.85 15.59 23.35
CA LYS A 238 -17.69 14.70 22.17
C LYS A 238 -18.30 13.31 22.36
N GLY A 239 -18.70 12.99 23.60
CA GLY A 239 -19.42 11.76 23.92
C GLY A 239 -18.51 10.61 24.35
N THR A 240 -19.09 9.41 24.39
CA THR A 240 -18.40 8.18 24.79
C THR A 240 -17.92 7.40 23.57
N PHE A 241 -16.70 6.91 23.65
CA PHE A 241 -16.06 6.04 22.69
C PHE A 241 -15.81 4.68 23.35
N LEU A 242 -16.13 3.62 22.63
CA LEU A 242 -15.98 2.24 23.07
C LEU A 242 -14.73 1.62 22.44
N PRO A 243 -14.21 0.51 22.99
CA PRO A 243 -13.19 -0.27 22.29
C PRO A 243 -13.63 -0.59 20.87
N GLN A 244 -12.70 -0.57 19.92
CA GLN A 244 -12.96 -0.79 18.47
C GLN A 244 -13.72 0.34 17.77
N ASP A 245 -13.88 1.49 18.40
CA ASP A 245 -14.23 2.72 17.69
C ASP A 245 -12.99 3.28 16.96
N ALA A 246 -13.16 3.63 15.69
CA ALA A 246 -12.22 4.38 14.89
C ALA A 246 -12.81 5.77 14.57
N VAL A 247 -12.04 6.83 14.82
CA VAL A 247 -12.47 8.22 14.64
C VAL A 247 -11.52 8.93 13.68
N TYR A 248 -12.02 9.35 12.53
CA TYR A 248 -11.23 9.78 11.38
C TYR A 248 -11.28 11.29 11.17
N PHE A 249 -10.15 11.85 10.75
CA PHE A 249 -9.96 13.28 10.61
C PHE A 249 -9.17 13.64 9.34
N SER A 250 -9.40 14.85 8.85
CA SER A 250 -8.63 15.47 7.77
C SER A 250 -7.55 16.42 8.32
N GLY A 251 -6.59 16.79 7.47
CA GLY A 251 -5.54 17.75 7.81
C GLY A 251 -4.51 17.21 8.81
N LYS A 252 -4.02 18.09 9.69
CA LYS A 252 -2.96 17.75 10.64
C LYS A 252 -3.52 17.43 12.03
N PRO A 253 -2.98 16.40 12.70
CA PRO A 253 -3.41 16.01 14.03
C PRO A 253 -2.95 17.00 15.10
N TRP A 254 -3.81 17.23 16.09
CA TRP A 254 -3.45 17.81 17.39
C TRP A 254 -3.43 16.70 18.43
N TYR A 255 -2.27 16.30 18.92
CA TYR A 255 -2.17 15.17 19.85
C TYR A 255 -2.33 15.61 21.30
N GLY A 256 -3.38 15.10 21.95
CA GLY A 256 -3.56 15.13 23.40
C GLY A 256 -3.30 13.74 24.01
N SER A 257 -2.91 13.72 25.28
CA SER A 257 -2.68 12.45 26.01
C SER A 257 -3.99 11.67 26.18
N ALA A 258 -4.00 10.43 25.72
CA ALA A 258 -5.13 9.52 25.80
C ALA A 258 -4.65 8.06 25.93
N PRO A 259 -4.32 7.56 27.15
CA PRO A 259 -3.87 6.18 27.36
C PRO A 259 -4.80 5.09 26.80
N GLN A 260 -6.08 5.42 26.61
CA GLN A 260 -7.12 4.53 26.11
C GLN A 260 -7.10 4.35 24.59
N ALA A 261 -6.37 5.19 23.85
CA ALA A 261 -6.39 5.23 22.40
C ALA A 261 -4.97 5.27 21.81
N ASP A 262 -4.84 4.84 20.57
CA ASP A 262 -3.66 5.09 19.75
C ASP A 262 -4.06 5.91 18.53
N ALA A 263 -3.19 6.81 18.09
CA ALA A 263 -3.34 7.51 16.83
C ALA A 263 -2.61 6.82 15.71
N TYR A 264 -3.11 6.99 14.50
CA TYR A 264 -2.54 6.48 13.27
C TYR A 264 -2.56 7.60 12.26
N GLU A 265 -1.37 8.07 11.87
CA GLU A 265 -1.19 9.11 10.87
C GLU A 265 -0.83 8.46 9.54
N LYS A 266 -1.55 8.84 8.48
CA LYS A 266 -1.35 8.28 7.13
C LYS A 266 0.06 8.64 6.67
N ILE A 267 0.81 7.65 6.22
CA ILE A 267 2.12 7.83 5.61
C ILE A 267 2.09 7.20 4.22
N GLU A 268 2.70 7.88 3.26
CA GLU A 268 2.92 7.34 1.92
C GLU A 268 4.36 6.83 1.84
N GLN A 269 4.52 5.55 1.51
CA GLN A 269 5.82 4.92 1.32
C GLN A 269 5.92 4.38 -0.11
N PRO A 270 6.98 4.68 -0.87
CA PRO A 270 7.11 4.12 -2.21
C PRO A 270 7.10 2.58 -2.20
N VAL A 271 6.48 1.94 -3.20
CA VAL A 271 6.33 0.47 -3.26
C VAL A 271 7.65 -0.31 -3.27
N TRP A 272 8.77 0.32 -3.64
CA TRP A 272 10.09 -0.33 -3.60
C TRP A 272 10.72 -0.30 -2.20
N ASP A 273 10.32 0.62 -1.33
CA ASP A 273 10.77 0.67 0.07
C ASP A 273 9.88 -0.20 0.98
N ALA A 274 8.64 -0.50 0.58
CA ALA A 274 7.74 -1.43 1.27
C ALA A 274 8.09 -2.93 1.08
N LYS A 275 9.07 -3.23 0.21
CA LYS A 275 9.52 -4.61 -0.09
C LYS A 275 10.64 -5.10 0.83
N SER A 276 11.17 -4.26 1.72
CA SER A 276 12.31 -4.55 2.59
C SER A 276 11.90 -4.93 4.00
#